data_AF-A0A453G4X4-F1
#
_entry.id   AF-A0A453G4X4-F1
#
_cell.length_a   1.000
_cell.length_b   1.000
_cell.length_c   1.000
_cell.angle_alpha   90.00
_cell.angle_beta   90.00
_cell.angle_gamma   90.00
#
_symmetry.space_group_name_H-M   'P 1'
#
loop_
_entity.id
_entity.type
_entity.pdbx_description
1 polymer ?
#
loop_
_entity_poly.entity_id
_entity_poly.type
_entity_poly.pdbx_seq_one_letter_code
_entity_poly.pdbx_strand_id
1 'polypeptide(L)'
;MGVMSRRVLPACSSLCYFCPSLRARSRQPVKRYKKIISEIYQLPADGEPNDRRIGKLCDYVSRNPTRIPKITEYLEQRCYKELRHDNFTLAKVVPCIYRKLLRSCKEHTPLLATSTLCIVRTLLDQKSSDDLQILGCLLLVDFLDGQVISVAHTNLDLIYFLDTCHLLIFKLNVYIG
;
A
#
# COMPACT_ATOMS: atom_id res chain seq x y z
N MET A 1 4.45 -33.06 -53.05
CA MET A 1 3.21 -33.68 -52.56
C MET A 1 3.48 -34.26 -51.18
N GLY A 2 3.04 -33.58 -50.11
CA GLY A 2 3.23 -34.00 -48.72
C GLY A 2 2.26 -33.19 -47.85
N VAL A 3 1.18 -33.86 -47.45
CA VAL A 3 -0.10 -33.28 -47.04
C VAL A 3 -0.02 -32.62 -45.66
N MET A 4 -0.55 -31.40 -45.52
CA MET A 4 -0.72 -30.73 -44.23
C MET A 4 -1.70 -31.54 -43.36
N SER A 5 -1.16 -32.17 -42.32
CA SER A 5 -1.97 -32.89 -41.33
C SER A 5 -2.78 -31.88 -40.51
N ARG A 6 -4.10 -31.97 -40.60
CA ARG A 6 -5.07 -31.13 -39.89
C ARG A 6 -4.82 -31.27 -38.39
N ARG A 7 -4.47 -30.17 -37.72
CA ARG A 7 -4.51 -30.10 -36.24
C ARG A 7 -5.95 -30.31 -35.79
N VAL A 8 -6.27 -31.52 -35.39
CA VAL A 8 -7.44 -31.82 -34.58
C VAL A 8 -7.20 -31.15 -33.22
N LEU A 9 -7.79 -29.97 -33.01
CA LEU A 9 -7.89 -29.38 -31.68
C LEU A 9 -8.85 -30.26 -30.87
N PRO A 10 -8.46 -30.83 -29.72
CA PRO A 10 -9.42 -31.51 -28.88
C PRO A 10 -10.28 -30.46 -28.17
N ALA A 11 -11.59 -30.55 -28.41
CA ALA A 11 -12.61 -29.92 -27.61
C ALA A 11 -12.60 -30.56 -26.20
N CYS A 12 -11.91 -29.93 -25.26
CA CYS A 12 -11.99 -30.27 -23.83
C CYS A 12 -12.23 -28.98 -23.03
N SER A 13 -13.48 -28.53 -22.99
CA SER A 13 -13.91 -27.34 -22.24
C SER A 13 -14.35 -27.63 -20.80
N SER A 14 -14.20 -28.85 -20.29
CA SER A 14 -14.48 -29.13 -18.87
C SER A 14 -13.77 -30.40 -18.40
N LEU A 15 -13.30 -30.37 -17.15
CA LEU A 15 -12.82 -31.50 -16.34
C LEU A 15 -11.40 -32.04 -16.64
N CYS A 16 -10.38 -31.31 -16.17
CA CYS A 16 -9.19 -31.97 -15.63
C CYS A 16 -8.69 -31.20 -14.41
N TYR A 17 -8.98 -31.73 -13.21
CA TYR A 17 -8.57 -31.16 -11.92
C TYR A 17 -7.17 -31.64 -11.47
N PHE A 18 -6.59 -32.64 -12.15
CA PHE A 18 -5.39 -33.37 -11.71
C PHE A 18 -4.10 -33.14 -12.52
N CYS A 19 -4.07 -32.18 -13.44
CA CYS A 19 -2.86 -31.86 -14.21
C CYS A 19 -2.41 -30.40 -14.01
N PRO A 20 -1.62 -30.09 -12.97
CA PRO A 20 -1.12 -28.74 -12.71
C PRO A 20 -0.22 -28.19 -13.84
N SER A 21 0.45 -29.06 -14.60
CA SER A 21 1.48 -28.72 -15.59
C SER A 21 0.95 -28.43 -17.00
N LEU A 22 -0.31 -28.75 -17.29
CA LEU A 22 -0.94 -28.55 -18.61
C LEU A 22 -2.03 -27.48 -18.62
N ARG A 23 -2.18 -26.74 -17.51
CA ARG A 23 -2.94 -25.49 -17.55
C ARG A 23 -2.24 -24.62 -18.58
N ALA A 24 -2.95 -24.25 -19.65
CA ALA A 24 -2.61 -23.03 -20.38
C ALA A 24 -2.28 -22.00 -19.30
N ARG A 25 -1.21 -21.22 -19.46
CA ARG A 25 -0.84 -20.11 -18.56
C ARG A 25 -1.88 -18.97 -18.66
N SER A 26 -3.16 -19.34 -18.71
CA SER A 26 -4.39 -18.61 -18.52
C SER A 26 -4.19 -17.72 -17.31
N ARG A 27 -3.67 -16.53 -17.60
CA ARG A 27 -3.83 -15.27 -16.87
C ARG A 27 -4.37 -15.54 -15.48
N GLN A 28 -3.46 -15.82 -14.53
CA GLN A 28 -3.85 -15.76 -13.13
C GLN A 28 -4.55 -14.42 -12.95
N PRO A 29 -5.79 -14.39 -12.42
CA PRO A 29 -6.49 -13.14 -12.24
C PRO A 29 -5.60 -12.27 -11.36
N VAL A 30 -5.08 -11.18 -11.93
CA VAL A 30 -4.42 -10.15 -11.15
C VAL A 30 -5.48 -9.69 -10.16
N LYS A 31 -5.29 -10.02 -8.88
CA LYS A 31 -6.26 -9.66 -7.83
C LYS A 31 -6.59 -8.17 -7.99
N ARG A 32 -7.88 -7.81 -8.01
CA ARG A 32 -8.37 -6.48 -8.43
C ARG A 32 -7.58 -5.31 -7.84
N TYR A 33 -7.20 -5.39 -6.57
CA TYR A 33 -6.36 -4.38 -5.90
C TYR A 33 -4.99 -4.17 -6.55
N LYS A 34 -4.32 -5.23 -7.03
CA LYS A 34 -3.02 -5.13 -7.71
C LYS A 34 -3.14 -4.34 -9.01
N LYS A 35 -4.26 -4.50 -9.74
CA LYS A 35 -4.54 -3.71 -10.95
C LYS A 35 -4.72 -2.24 -10.61
N ILE A 36 -5.54 -1.93 -9.60
CA ILE A 36 -5.75 -0.55 -9.14
C ILE A 36 -4.42 0.08 -8.72
N ILE A 37 -3.60 -0.63 -7.94
CA ILE A 37 -2.28 -0.15 -7.53
C ILE A 37 -1.36 0.06 -8.74
N SER A 38 -1.35 -0.86 -9.71
CA SER A 38 -0.54 -0.66 -10.93
C SER A 38 -0.93 0.57 -11.72
N GLU A 39 -2.23 0.93 -11.73
CA GLU A 39 -2.71 2.16 -12.35
C GLU A 39 -2.26 3.39 -11.54
N ILE A 40 -2.19 3.34 -10.21
CA ILE A 40 -1.67 4.47 -9.40
C ILE A 40 -0.20 4.75 -9.73
N TYR A 41 0.60 3.72 -9.98
CA TYR A 41 2.02 3.84 -10.34
C TYR A 41 2.29 4.37 -11.76
N GLN A 42 1.25 4.49 -12.61
CA GLN A 42 1.37 5.18 -13.90
C GLN A 42 1.26 6.69 -13.65
N LEU A 43 2.36 7.26 -13.14
CA LEU A 43 2.45 8.67 -12.76
C LEU A 43 2.21 9.60 -13.96
N PRO A 44 1.62 10.79 -13.75
CA PRO A 44 1.55 11.83 -14.76
C PRO A 44 2.91 12.51 -14.95
N ALA A 45 3.01 13.46 -15.88
CA ALA A 45 4.25 14.15 -16.21
C ALA A 45 4.83 14.99 -15.05
N ASP A 46 3.99 15.36 -14.08
CA ASP A 46 4.35 16.03 -12.84
C ASP A 46 5.00 15.09 -11.80
N GLY A 47 4.96 13.77 -12.01
CA GLY A 47 5.54 12.77 -11.11
C GLY A 47 4.73 12.53 -9.83
N GLU A 48 3.56 13.15 -9.69
CA GLU A 48 2.76 13.07 -8.46
C GLU A 48 1.70 11.96 -8.49
N PRO A 49 1.48 11.23 -7.38
CA PRO A 49 0.49 10.16 -7.35
C PRO A 49 -0.93 10.67 -7.59
N ASN A 50 -1.62 10.12 -8.60
CA ASN A 50 -2.94 10.59 -8.97
C ASN A 50 -3.99 10.31 -7.87
N ASP A 51 -4.42 11.37 -7.19
CA ASP A 51 -5.35 11.33 -6.07
C ASP A 51 -6.69 10.64 -6.38
N ARG A 52 -7.19 10.78 -7.62
CA ARG A 52 -8.41 10.11 -8.09
C ARG A 52 -8.24 8.59 -8.16
N ARG A 53 -7.06 8.11 -8.57
CA ARG A 53 -6.77 6.66 -8.64
C ARG A 53 -6.59 6.07 -7.24
N ILE A 54 -5.98 6.82 -6.32
CA ILE A 54 -5.88 6.43 -4.91
C ILE A 54 -7.27 6.35 -4.27
N GLY A 55 -8.17 7.30 -4.60
CA GLY A 55 -9.57 7.25 -4.17
C GLY A 55 -10.27 5.93 -4.54
N LYS A 56 -10.07 5.42 -5.76
CA LYS A 56 -10.63 4.11 -6.18
C LYS A 56 -10.12 2.94 -5.34
N LEU A 57 -8.88 3.01 -4.84
CA LEU A 57 -8.34 2.00 -3.94
C LEU A 57 -9.02 2.08 -2.57
N CYS A 58 -9.27 3.29 -2.07
CA CYS A 58 -10.01 3.51 -0.82
C CYS A 58 -11.43 2.95 -0.91
N ASP A 59 -12.16 3.26 -1.99
CA ASP A 59 -13.50 2.71 -2.25
C ASP A 59 -13.51 1.17 -2.27
N TYR A 60 -12.46 0.59 -2.85
CA TYR A 60 -12.29 -0.86 -2.87
C TYR A 60 -12.00 -1.43 -1.47
N VAL A 61 -11.14 -0.77 -0.69
CA VAL A 61 -10.77 -1.17 0.67
C VAL A 61 -11.97 -1.13 1.61
N SER A 62 -12.74 -0.04 1.64
CA SER A 62 -13.93 0.08 2.50
C SER A 62 -15.00 -0.98 2.19
N ARG A 63 -15.07 -1.46 0.95
CA ARG A 63 -15.97 -2.57 0.56
C ARG A 63 -15.41 -3.96 0.84
N ASN A 64 -14.11 -4.08 1.14
CA ASN A 64 -13.39 -5.36 1.25
C ASN A 64 -12.36 -5.36 2.40
N PRO A 65 -12.76 -5.15 3.67
CA PRO A 65 -11.83 -5.01 4.80
C PRO A 65 -10.93 -6.24 5.01
N THR A 66 -11.43 -7.44 4.71
CA THR A 66 -10.65 -8.70 4.79
C THR A 66 -9.47 -8.76 3.81
N ARG A 67 -9.39 -7.84 2.84
CA ARG A 67 -8.27 -7.72 1.90
C ARG A 67 -7.19 -6.78 2.40
N ILE A 68 -7.43 -5.97 3.42
CA ILE A 68 -6.50 -4.95 3.91
C ILE A 68 -5.12 -5.54 4.22
N PRO A 69 -4.97 -6.64 4.98
CA PRO A 69 -3.65 -7.20 5.29
C PRO A 69 -2.84 -7.57 4.04
N LYS A 70 -3.50 -8.08 3.00
CA LYS A 70 -2.86 -8.46 1.73
C LYS A 70 -2.54 -7.26 0.83
N ILE A 71 -3.23 -6.14 1.05
CA ILE A 71 -2.98 -4.88 0.33
C ILE A 71 -1.79 -4.17 0.98
N THR A 72 -1.77 -4.05 2.31
CA THR A 72 -0.70 -3.40 3.06
C THR A 72 0.63 -4.13 2.89
N GLU A 73 0.64 -5.46 3.00
CA GLU A 73 1.82 -6.29 2.71
C GLU A 73 2.38 -6.04 1.29
N TYR A 74 1.49 -5.96 0.30
CA TYR A 74 1.91 -5.69 -1.09
C TYR A 74 2.44 -4.26 -1.28
N LEU A 75 1.86 -3.27 -0.59
CA LEU A 75 2.32 -1.89 -0.62
C LEU A 75 3.68 -1.74 0.06
N GLU A 76 3.89 -2.36 1.22
CA GLU A 76 5.18 -2.37 1.93
C GLU A 76 6.29 -2.96 1.05
N GLN A 77 6.07 -4.17 0.51
CA GLN A 77 7.03 -4.82 -0.38
C GLN A 77 7.40 -3.93 -1.56
N ARG A 78 6.43 -3.20 -2.11
CA ARG A 78 6.66 -2.28 -3.23
C ARG A 78 7.41 -1.02 -2.81
N CYS A 79 7.09 -0.45 -1.65
CA CYS A 79 7.82 0.70 -1.08
C CYS A 79 9.30 0.36 -0.89
N TYR A 80 9.59 -0.75 -0.20
CA TYR A 80 10.96 -1.22 0.02
C TYR A 80 11.70 -1.48 -1.29
N LYS A 81 11.01 -2.03 -2.30
CA LYS A 81 11.59 -2.24 -3.61
C LYS A 81 12.02 -0.91 -4.24
N GLU A 82 11.15 0.09 -4.31
CA GLU A 82 11.49 1.36 -4.96
C GLU A 82 12.59 2.13 -4.20
N LEU A 83 12.58 2.10 -2.87
CA LEU A 83 13.64 2.69 -2.05
C LEU A 83 15.01 2.04 -2.28
N ARG A 84 15.07 0.71 -2.42
CA ARG A 84 16.33 0.01 -2.72
C ARG A 84 16.94 0.33 -4.07
N HIS A 85 16.15 0.87 -5.00
CA HIS A 85 16.62 1.29 -6.33
C HIS A 85 16.75 2.81 -6.43
N ASP A 86 16.70 3.53 -5.30
CA ASP A 86 16.73 5.00 -5.24
C ASP A 86 15.67 5.69 -6.13
N ASN A 87 14.56 4.99 -6.41
CA ASN A 87 13.45 5.52 -7.19
C ASN A 87 12.53 6.36 -6.31
N PHE A 88 13.02 7.48 -5.77
CA PHE A 88 12.29 8.27 -4.77
C PHE A 88 10.94 8.78 -5.28
N THR A 89 10.82 9.14 -6.56
CA THR A 89 9.54 9.54 -7.19
C THR A 89 8.48 8.45 -7.08
N LEU A 90 8.86 7.18 -7.33
CA LEU A 90 7.93 6.05 -7.21
C LEU A 90 7.74 5.61 -5.75
N ALA A 91 8.74 5.83 -4.89
CA ALA A 91 8.64 5.56 -3.46
C ALA A 91 7.58 6.44 -2.78
N LYS A 92 7.39 7.69 -3.22
CA LYS A 92 6.34 8.62 -2.74
C LYS A 92 4.91 8.08 -2.94
N VAL A 93 4.70 7.14 -3.87
CA VAL A 93 3.36 6.59 -4.15
C VAL A 93 2.76 5.87 -2.94
N VAL A 94 3.53 5.01 -2.26
CA VAL A 94 3.00 4.21 -1.14
C VAL A 94 2.57 5.08 0.04
N PRO A 95 3.38 6.04 0.52
CA PRO A 95 2.98 6.93 1.59
C PRO A 95 1.73 7.76 1.22
N CYS A 96 1.63 8.28 0.00
CA CYS A 96 0.43 8.99 -0.47
C CYS A 96 -0.83 8.11 -0.43
N ILE A 97 -0.69 6.82 -0.77
CA ILE A 97 -1.78 5.85 -0.61
C ILE A 97 -2.19 5.72 0.86
N TYR A 98 -1.23 5.52 1.77
CA TYR A 98 -1.52 5.39 3.20
C TYR A 98 -2.18 6.66 3.78
N ARG A 99 -1.69 7.85 3.43
CA ARG A 99 -2.29 9.12 3.87
C ARG A 99 -3.77 9.19 3.52
N LYS A 100 -4.13 8.83 2.28
CA LYS A 100 -5.52 8.85 1.85
C LYS A 100 -6.36 7.73 2.47
N LEU A 101 -5.80 6.53 2.63
CA LEU A 101 -6.48 5.43 3.34
C LEU A 101 -6.82 5.81 4.78
N LEU A 102 -5.90 6.46 5.51
CA LEU A 102 -6.14 6.91 6.89
C LEU A 102 -7.25 7.96 6.97
N ARG A 103 -7.33 8.84 5.97
CA ARG A 103 -8.38 9.88 5.92
C ARG A 103 -9.74 9.34 5.48
N SER A 104 -9.78 8.41 4.54
CA SER A 104 -11.01 7.92 3.88
C SER A 104 -11.56 6.62 4.46
N CYS A 105 -10.76 5.79 5.12
CA CYS A 105 -11.14 4.49 5.67
C CYS A 105 -10.88 4.43 7.19
N LYS A 106 -11.33 5.47 7.93
CA LYS A 106 -11.05 5.65 9.36
C LYS A 106 -11.49 4.47 10.21
N GLU A 107 -12.59 3.81 9.83
CA GLU A 107 -13.12 2.60 10.47
C GLU A 107 -12.15 1.40 10.43
N HIS A 108 -11.15 1.43 9.56
CA HIS A 108 -10.17 0.36 9.38
C HIS A 108 -8.76 0.73 9.85
N THR A 109 -8.60 1.89 10.50
CA THR A 109 -7.31 2.37 11.02
C THR A 109 -6.55 1.33 11.86
N PRO A 110 -7.19 0.53 12.75
CA PRO A 110 -6.49 -0.50 13.52
C PRO A 110 -5.79 -1.55 12.64
N LEU A 111 -6.39 -1.92 11.50
CA LEU A 111 -5.82 -2.88 10.55
C LEU A 111 -4.67 -2.28 9.72
N LEU A 112 -4.62 -0.95 9.62
CA LEU A 112 -3.58 -0.22 8.89
C LEU A 112 -2.40 0.18 9.79
N ALA A 113 -2.61 0.27 11.11
CA ALA A 113 -1.68 0.88 12.06
C ALA A 113 -0.25 0.35 11.98
N THR A 114 -0.06 -0.96 12.08
CA THR A 114 1.28 -1.58 12.04
C THR A 114 2.00 -1.24 10.74
N SER A 115 1.31 -1.42 9.61
CA SER A 115 1.89 -1.15 8.29
C SER A 115 2.21 0.32 8.05
N THR A 116 1.35 1.22 8.52
CA THR A 116 1.57 2.67 8.46
C THR A 116 2.83 3.05 9.23
N LEU A 117 2.99 2.57 10.47
CA LEU A 117 4.17 2.86 11.29
C LEU A 117 5.47 2.29 10.68
N CYS A 118 5.39 1.11 10.05
CA CYS A 118 6.52 0.54 9.30
C CYS A 118 6.95 1.46 8.14
N ILE A 119 5.99 1.97 7.37
CA ILE A 119 6.29 2.93 6.29
C ILE A 119 6.85 4.24 6.85
N VAL A 120 6.24 4.81 7.88
CA VAL A 120 6.73 6.05 8.52
C VAL A 120 8.20 5.91 8.94
N ARG A 121 8.54 4.86 9.70
CA ARG A 121 9.93 4.61 10.12
C ARG A 121 10.87 4.52 8.92
N THR A 122 10.47 3.73 7.92
CA THR A 122 11.28 3.51 6.70
C THR A 122 11.57 4.83 5.97
N LEU A 123 10.59 5.74 5.88
CA LEU A 123 10.75 7.04 5.24
C LEU A 123 11.63 8.00 6.05
N LEU A 124 11.44 8.04 7.37
CA LEU A 124 12.24 8.89 8.27
C LEU A 124 13.72 8.50 8.26
N ASP A 125 14.01 7.20 8.08
CA ASP A 125 15.38 6.70 7.95
C ASP A 125 16.06 7.09 6.61
N GLN A 126 15.34 7.63 5.63
CA GLN A 126 15.91 8.02 4.33
C GLN A 126 16.63 9.38 4.39
N LYS A 127 17.90 9.37 4.79
CA LYS A 127 18.75 10.59 4.86
C LYS A 127 19.07 11.25 3.51
N SER A 128 18.82 10.55 2.41
CA SER A 128 19.12 11.02 1.05
C SER A 128 18.01 11.87 0.43
N SER A 129 16.84 11.97 1.08
CA SER A 129 15.70 12.70 0.53
C SER A 129 14.84 13.35 1.61
N ASP A 130 15.01 14.66 1.79
CA ASP A 130 14.21 15.48 2.70
C ASP A 130 12.70 15.36 2.40
N ASP A 131 12.34 15.30 1.11
CA ASP A 131 10.97 15.09 0.67
C ASP A 131 10.33 13.82 1.25
N LEU A 132 11.08 12.72 1.30
CA LEU A 132 10.59 11.46 1.87
C LEU A 132 10.44 11.55 3.38
N GLN A 133 11.37 12.23 4.06
CA GLN A 133 11.28 12.46 5.50
C GLN A 133 10.08 13.34 5.86
N ILE A 134 9.89 14.45 5.13
CA ILE A 134 8.71 15.34 5.27
C ILE A 134 7.43 14.53 5.04
N LEU A 135 7.39 13.71 3.99
CA LEU A 135 6.23 12.86 3.70
C LEU A 135 5.98 11.83 4.81
N GLY A 136 7.02 11.29 5.43
CA GLY A 136 6.95 10.44 6.61
C GLY A 136 6.35 11.15 7.83
N CYS A 137 6.79 12.38 8.11
CA CYS A 137 6.22 13.22 9.17
C CYS A 137 4.74 13.54 8.90
N LEU A 138 4.39 13.92 7.69
CA LEU A 138 3.00 14.20 7.31
C LEU A 138 2.10 12.97 7.44
N LEU A 139 2.59 11.80 7.05
CA LEU A 139 1.88 10.54 7.22
C LEU A 139 1.70 10.18 8.70
N LEU A 140 2.71 10.44 9.54
CA LEU A 140 2.59 10.25 10.98
C LEU A 140 1.51 11.17 11.58
N VAL A 141 1.48 12.45 11.21
CA VAL A 141 0.44 13.38 11.66
C VAL A 141 -0.95 12.88 11.25
N ASP A 142 -1.14 12.45 10.01
CA ASP A 142 -2.42 11.89 9.54
C ASP A 142 -2.82 10.63 10.32
N PHE A 143 -1.86 9.79 10.72
CA PHE A 143 -2.12 8.63 11.56
C PHE A 143 -2.55 9.02 12.98
N LEU A 144 -1.84 9.97 13.60
CA LEU A 144 -2.14 10.42 14.95
C LEU A 144 -3.50 11.12 15.03
N ASP A 145 -3.84 11.95 14.05
CA ASP A 145 -5.16 12.60 13.95
C ASP A 145 -6.30 11.56 13.90
N GLY A 146 -6.10 10.47 13.15
CA GLY A 146 -7.03 9.34 13.10
C GLY A 146 -7.19 8.62 14.45
N GLN A 147 -6.13 8.51 15.25
CA GLN A 147 -6.17 7.91 16.59
C GLN A 147 -6.86 8.80 17.62
N VAL A 148 -6.58 10.12 17.61
CA VAL A 148 -7.19 11.07 18.54
C VAL A 148 -8.72 11.09 18.41
N ILE A 149 -9.25 11.01 17.18
CA ILE A 149 -10.70 10.90 16.95
C ILE A 149 -11.26 9.59 17.55
N SER A 150 -10.52 8.48 17.44
CA SER A 150 -10.94 7.18 17.99
C SER A 150 -10.92 7.16 19.52
N VAL A 151 -9.87 7.73 20.13
CA VAL A 151 -9.67 7.76 21.60
C VAL A 151 -10.60 8.78 22.28
N ALA A 152 -10.95 9.89 21.60
CA ALA A 152 -11.96 10.83 22.12
C ALA A 152 -13.35 10.18 22.32
N HIS A 153 -13.62 9.04 21.67
CA HIS A 153 -14.85 8.26 21.87
C HIS A 153 -14.75 7.23 23.01
N THR A 154 -13.55 6.99 23.55
CA THR A 154 -13.30 6.05 24.65
C THR A 154 -12.38 6.69 25.68
N ASN A 155 -12.96 7.45 26.61
CA ASN A 155 -12.24 8.03 27.75
C ASN A 155 -11.35 6.98 28.45
N LEU A 156 -10.02 7.10 28.32
CA LEU A 156 -9.00 7.05 29.41
C LEU A 156 -7.52 6.93 28.95
N ASP A 157 -7.18 6.72 27.68
CA ASP A 157 -5.80 6.39 27.27
C ASP A 157 -4.97 7.55 26.65
N LEU A 158 -5.25 8.80 27.02
CA LEU A 158 -4.51 9.96 26.48
C LEU A 158 -3.03 10.00 26.90
N ILE A 159 -2.69 9.45 28.07
CA ILE A 159 -1.36 9.59 28.68
C ILE A 159 -0.32 8.71 27.95
N TYR A 160 -0.66 7.48 27.57
CA TYR A 160 0.24 6.59 26.84
C TYR A 160 0.48 7.05 25.39
N PHE A 161 -0.51 7.69 24.78
CA PHE A 161 -0.40 8.24 23.42
C PHE A 161 0.48 9.49 23.38
N LEU A 162 0.37 10.37 24.38
CA LEU A 162 1.31 11.50 24.53
C LEU A 162 2.73 11.01 24.81
N ASP A 163 2.94 10.00 25.64
CA ASP A 163 4.29 9.47 25.90
C ASP A 163 4.94 8.83 24.66
N THR A 164 4.17 8.12 23.83
CA THR A 164 4.70 7.57 22.56
C THR A 164 4.96 8.66 21.53
N CYS A 165 4.10 9.67 21.43
CA CYS A 165 4.33 10.84 20.59
C CYS A 165 5.54 11.64 21.07
N HIS A 166 5.69 11.84 22.38
CA HIS A 166 6.80 12.57 22.97
C HIS A 166 8.11 11.81 22.77
N LEU A 167 8.16 10.48 22.92
CA LEU A 167 9.34 9.68 22.59
C LEU A 167 9.70 9.74 21.09
N LEU A 168 8.70 9.79 20.20
CA LEU A 168 8.93 9.89 18.75
C LEU A 168 9.41 11.29 18.35
N ILE A 169 8.82 12.35 18.92
CA ILE A 169 9.22 13.75 18.75
C ILE A 169 10.61 13.97 19.35
N PHE A 170 10.93 13.38 20.50
CA PHE A 170 12.25 13.46 21.11
C PHE A 170 13.29 12.72 20.25
N LYS A 171 12.94 11.58 19.66
CA LYS A 171 13.80 10.92 18.66
C LYS A 171 13.95 11.73 17.38
N LEU A 172 12.90 12.41 16.90
CA LEU A 172 12.96 13.31 15.74
C LEU A 172 13.86 14.53 16.02
N ASN A 173 13.77 15.14 17.22
CA ASN A 173 14.64 16.25 17.61
C ASN A 173 16.11 15.84 17.80
N VAL A 174 16.38 14.60 18.23
CA VAL A 174 17.76 14.06 18.31
C VAL A 174 18.31 13.68 16.93
N TYR A 175 17.45 13.44 15.93
CA TYR A 175 17.88 13.09 14.56
C TYR A 175 18.07 14.32 13.66
N ILE A 176 17.45 15.45 14.01
CA ILE A 176 17.53 16.74 13.31
C ILE A 176 18.60 17.68 13.94
N GLY A 177 19.12 17.32 15.12
CA GLY A 177 20.20 18.04 15.81
C GLY A 177 21.60 17.52 15.46
#